data_AF-A0A7G2D0V3-F1
#
_entry.id   AF-A0A7G2D0V3-F1
#
_cell.length_a   1.000
_cell.length_b   1.000
_cell.length_c   1.000
_cell.angle_alpha   90.00
_cell.angle_beta   90.00
_cell.angle_gamma   90.00
#
_symmetry.space_group_name_H-M   'P 1'
#
loop_
_entity.id
_entity.type
_entity.pdbx_description
1 polymer ?
#
loop_
_entity_poly.entity_id
_entity_poly.type
_entity_poly.pdbx_seq_one_letter_code
_entity_poly.pdbx_strand_id
1 'polypeptide(L)'
;MNGGMMSTVTQRIRQVLRQVRGPATSDAVFEATALIVGAAFLLVGFLGALPVFWGRELSISGTGSIGMFAAYGGAIAAALAFALGRLAVRVPEPDPTRARDGFAVPGDRLRWYDLAAIAFAHAAIAYLGWLGIAQLLEQSFVDAPVFAFPGAILVAVAFALTGYVAFLSAVALTPTVLSLVLAVFLVVGAFAAMLASSDVHWWRDNLSALGMSSNSASVAFNVTLIIAGIMVTTISRYATAGLPVDDPVDRRGRTIVRGGLILMGIFLACVGIFPVDEFFGLHNTVATGMVVVFAVVVVGLPWFVRSIPRVFVGLGWTYVLVIVLLGAFFAVGYYNLTAVELIAAVLIFSWIIVFLRTAGTMGGHAPRADALTAPDAVVR
;
A
#
# COMPACT_ATOMS: atom_id res chain seq x y z
N MET A 1 25.10 24.03 33.63
CA MET A 1 24.34 22.79 33.93
C MET A 1 23.45 22.33 32.75
N ASN A 2 23.90 22.41 31.49
CA ASN A 2 23.09 22.02 30.31
C ASN A 2 23.64 20.83 29.50
N GLY A 3 24.79 20.25 29.87
CA GLY A 3 25.41 19.15 29.12
C GLY A 3 24.88 17.74 29.45
N GLY A 4 24.40 17.52 30.68
CA GLY A 4 24.02 16.17 31.16
C GLY A 4 22.65 15.67 30.69
N MET A 5 21.71 16.58 30.39
CA MET A 5 20.34 16.20 30.02
C MET A 5 20.25 15.73 28.56
N MET A 6 21.00 16.37 27.65
CA MET A 6 21.11 15.94 26.25
C MET A 6 21.79 14.56 26.14
N SER A 7 22.81 14.26 26.96
CA SER A 7 23.48 12.96 26.92
C SER A 7 22.59 11.81 27.37
N THR A 8 21.73 12.02 28.38
CA THR A 8 20.77 11.00 28.85
C THR A 8 19.65 10.69 27.84
N VAL A 9 19.15 11.71 27.14
CA VAL A 9 18.13 11.52 26.08
C VAL A 9 18.75 10.79 24.89
N THR A 10 19.95 11.19 24.46
CA THR A 10 20.68 10.49 23.38
C THR A 10 21.00 9.04 23.77
N GLN A 11 21.34 8.77 25.03
CA GLN A 11 21.57 7.41 25.52
C GLN A 11 20.29 6.57 25.54
N ARG A 12 19.15 7.11 26.01
CA ARG A 12 17.86 6.42 25.95
C ARG A 12 17.42 6.15 24.53
N ILE A 13 17.55 7.13 23.63
CA ILE A 13 17.28 6.95 22.19
C ILE A 13 18.18 5.84 21.62
N ARG A 14 19.48 5.84 21.92
CA ARG A 14 20.40 4.77 21.50
C ARG A 14 20.05 3.40 22.10
N GLN A 15 19.56 3.36 23.32
CA GLN A 15 19.18 2.12 24.00
C GLN A 15 17.88 1.54 23.42
N VAL A 16 16.88 2.37 23.15
CA VAL A 16 15.65 1.99 22.42
C VAL A 16 16.01 1.52 21.01
N LEU A 17 16.86 2.25 20.27
CA LEU A 17 17.35 1.82 18.95
C LEU A 17 18.14 0.50 19.00
N ARG A 18 18.86 0.21 20.09
CA ARG A 18 19.55 -1.08 20.31
C ARG A 18 18.58 -2.21 20.64
N GLN A 19 17.53 -1.94 21.41
CA GLN A 19 16.48 -2.92 21.74
C GLN A 19 15.66 -3.27 20.51
N VAL A 20 15.28 -2.29 19.68
CA VAL A 20 14.61 -2.52 18.38
C VAL A 20 15.45 -3.41 17.43
N ARG A 21 16.77 -3.38 17.62
CA ARG A 21 17.77 -4.10 16.82
C ARG A 21 18.14 -5.50 17.35
N GLY A 22 17.44 -6.04 18.37
CA GLY A 22 17.71 -7.36 18.95
C GLY A 22 17.01 -8.53 18.23
N PRO A 23 17.49 -9.78 18.37
CA PRO A 23 17.00 -10.95 17.61
C PRO A 23 15.61 -11.48 18.05
N ALA A 24 14.99 -10.88 19.07
CA ALA A 24 13.65 -11.21 19.55
C ALA A 24 12.93 -9.93 19.99
N THR A 25 12.77 -8.97 19.07
CA THR A 25 11.99 -7.76 19.36
C THR A 25 10.52 -8.13 19.46
N SER A 26 9.96 -8.12 20.67
CA SER A 26 8.51 -8.30 20.87
C SER A 26 7.74 -7.18 20.17
N ASP A 27 6.53 -7.45 19.67
CA ASP A 27 5.63 -6.45 19.09
C ASP A 27 5.46 -5.21 19.99
N ALA A 28 5.50 -5.39 21.31
CA ALA A 28 5.48 -4.32 22.30
C ALA A 28 6.61 -3.28 22.16
N VAL A 29 7.79 -3.66 21.66
CA VAL A 29 8.92 -2.74 21.44
C VAL A 29 8.71 -1.91 20.17
N PHE A 30 8.16 -2.53 19.11
CA PHE A 30 7.77 -1.80 17.91
C PHE A 30 6.65 -0.79 18.21
N GLU A 31 5.65 -1.21 18.98
CA GLU A 31 4.56 -0.36 19.45
C GLU A 31 5.08 0.82 20.28
N ALA A 32 5.91 0.55 21.29
CA ALA A 32 6.51 1.61 22.11
C ALA A 32 7.36 2.58 21.29
N THR A 33 8.11 2.08 20.30
CA THR A 33 8.90 2.93 19.40
C THR A 33 8.02 3.76 18.50
N ALA A 34 6.93 3.19 17.96
CA ALA A 34 5.96 3.91 17.16
C ALA A 34 5.32 5.05 17.96
N LEU A 35 4.95 4.82 19.23
CA LEU A 35 4.43 5.85 20.13
C LEU A 35 5.43 6.99 20.35
N ILE A 36 6.72 6.68 20.52
CA ILE A 36 7.78 7.70 20.64
C ILE A 36 7.91 8.50 19.34
N VAL A 37 7.88 7.84 18.19
CA VAL A 37 7.92 8.49 16.86
C VAL A 37 6.71 9.41 16.68
N GLY A 38 5.51 8.94 17.01
CA GLY A 38 4.29 9.74 16.98
C GLY A 38 4.36 10.95 17.91
N ALA A 39 4.83 10.78 19.15
CA ALA A 39 5.02 11.87 20.10
C ALA A 39 6.04 12.91 19.60
N ALA A 40 7.12 12.47 18.92
CA ALA A 40 8.06 13.40 18.31
C ALA A 40 7.41 14.21 17.17
N PHE A 41 6.63 13.58 16.30
CA PHE A 41 5.89 14.27 15.26
C PHE A 41 4.79 15.20 15.80
N LEU A 42 4.18 14.87 16.94
CA LEU A 42 3.27 15.76 17.66
C LEU A 42 3.98 17.04 18.08
N LEU A 43 5.14 16.92 18.74
CA LEU A 43 5.93 18.08 19.17
C LEU A 43 6.40 18.91 17.97
N VAL A 44 6.92 18.28 16.93
CA VAL A 44 7.36 18.97 15.70
C VAL A 44 6.19 19.68 15.02
N GLY A 45 5.04 19.02 14.91
CA GLY A 45 3.84 19.60 14.31
C GLY A 45 3.33 20.81 15.10
N PHE A 46 3.28 20.71 16.43
CA PHE A 46 2.83 21.81 17.28
C PHE A 46 3.79 23.01 17.24
N LEU A 47 5.08 22.76 17.42
CA LEU A 47 6.12 23.79 17.41
C LEU A 47 6.29 24.44 16.02
N GLY A 48 6.00 23.70 14.94
CA GLY A 48 6.00 24.23 13.59
C GLY A 48 4.74 25.02 13.23
N ALA A 49 3.56 24.52 13.62
CA ALA A 49 2.28 25.12 13.25
C ALA A 49 1.95 26.37 14.09
N LEU A 50 2.21 26.34 15.41
CA LEU A 50 1.80 27.41 16.32
C LEU A 50 2.35 28.80 15.93
N PRO A 51 3.65 28.97 15.59
CA PRO A 51 4.18 30.27 15.17
C PRO A 51 3.57 30.74 13.84
N VAL A 52 3.28 29.81 12.93
CA VAL A 52 2.70 30.13 11.62
C VAL A 52 1.25 30.60 11.74
N PHE A 53 0.53 30.02 12.70
CA PHE A 53 -0.88 30.30 12.95
C PHE A 53 -1.09 31.50 13.87
N TRP A 54 -0.04 31.94 14.56
CA TRP A 54 -0.15 32.96 15.60
C TRP A 54 -0.79 34.26 15.10
N GLY A 55 -1.82 34.72 15.81
CA GLY A 55 -2.55 35.94 15.48
C GLY A 55 -3.40 35.86 14.21
N ARG A 56 -3.65 34.66 13.67
CA ARG A 56 -4.50 34.44 12.48
C ARG A 56 -5.72 33.58 12.84
N GLU A 57 -6.81 33.83 12.13
CA GLU A 57 -7.93 32.90 12.00
C GLU A 57 -7.74 32.14 10.69
N LEU A 58 -7.86 30.81 10.75
CA LEU A 58 -7.55 29.93 9.62
C LEU A 58 -8.84 29.27 9.11
N SER A 59 -8.89 29.03 7.81
CA SER A 59 -9.89 28.15 7.21
C SER A 59 -9.54 26.68 7.45
N ILE A 60 -10.53 25.80 7.31
CA ILE A 60 -10.33 24.35 7.46
C ILE A 60 -9.67 23.78 6.21
N SER A 61 -10.11 24.22 5.03
CA SER A 61 -9.57 23.81 3.73
C SER A 61 -9.16 25.01 2.83
N GLY A 62 -8.51 24.72 1.70
CA GLY A 62 -8.00 25.73 0.77
C GLY A 62 -6.60 26.24 1.10
N THR A 63 -6.12 27.23 0.36
CA THR A 63 -4.74 27.73 0.45
C THR A 63 -4.45 28.34 1.82
N GLY A 64 -3.41 27.85 2.50
CA GLY A 64 -3.00 28.34 3.82
C GLY A 64 -3.83 27.82 5.00
N SER A 65 -4.79 26.92 4.75
CA SER A 65 -5.65 26.30 5.76
C SER A 65 -4.93 25.31 6.66
N ILE A 66 -5.54 24.97 7.79
CA ILE A 66 -5.05 23.88 8.65
C ILE A 66 -4.99 22.53 7.92
N GLY A 67 -5.92 22.28 6.99
CA GLY A 67 -5.96 21.07 6.16
C GLY A 67 -4.76 20.94 5.24
N MET A 68 -4.32 22.03 4.61
CA MET A 68 -3.11 22.04 3.78
C MET A 68 -1.85 21.77 4.61
N PHE A 69 -1.76 22.35 5.82
CA PHE A 69 -0.65 22.07 6.74
C PHE A 69 -0.64 20.60 7.16
N ALA A 70 -1.80 20.04 7.52
CA ALA A 70 -1.97 18.62 7.84
C ALA A 70 -1.57 17.72 6.67
N ALA A 71 -1.95 18.07 5.44
CA ALA A 71 -1.65 17.29 4.24
C ALA A 71 -0.15 17.26 3.92
N TYR A 72 0.51 18.41 3.76
CA TYR A 72 1.94 18.44 3.41
C TYR A 72 2.81 17.89 4.53
N GLY A 73 2.58 18.34 5.76
CA GLY A 73 3.38 17.87 6.87
C GLY A 73 3.08 16.43 7.27
N GLY A 74 1.84 15.96 7.09
CA GLY A 74 1.48 14.56 7.20
C GLY A 74 2.21 13.71 6.16
N ALA A 75 2.27 14.13 4.90
CA ALA A 75 3.03 13.45 3.85
C ALA A 75 4.53 13.32 4.20
N ILE A 76 5.13 14.41 4.69
CA ILE A 76 6.52 14.43 5.15
C ILE A 76 6.69 13.50 6.36
N ALA A 77 5.79 13.57 7.35
CA ALA A 77 5.82 12.71 8.52
C ALA A 77 5.72 11.23 8.14
N ALA A 78 4.83 10.88 7.22
CA ALA A 78 4.70 9.52 6.69
C ALA A 78 5.99 9.02 6.04
N ALA A 79 6.58 9.81 5.15
CA ALA A 79 7.81 9.43 4.45
C ALA A 79 9.00 9.27 5.42
N LEU A 80 9.18 10.21 6.35
CA LEU A 80 10.23 10.17 7.36
C LEU A 80 10.03 9.02 8.34
N ALA A 81 8.82 8.84 8.88
CA ALA A 81 8.50 7.74 9.78
C ALA A 81 8.70 6.37 9.12
N PHE A 82 8.30 6.24 7.85
CA PHE A 82 8.53 5.03 7.07
C PHE A 82 10.03 4.76 6.93
N ALA A 83 10.81 5.76 6.49
CA ALA A 83 12.26 5.63 6.36
C ALA A 83 12.94 5.26 7.69
N LEU A 84 12.54 5.90 8.80
CA LEU A 84 13.03 5.58 10.14
C LEU A 84 12.71 4.13 10.53
N GLY A 85 11.49 3.65 10.28
CA GLY A 85 11.11 2.25 10.53
C GLY A 85 11.97 1.28 9.73
N ARG A 86 12.26 1.59 8.46
CA ARG A 86 13.14 0.78 7.60
C ARG A 86 14.61 0.78 8.07
N LEU A 87 15.10 1.88 8.64
CA LEU A 87 16.45 1.97 9.21
C LEU A 87 16.56 1.32 10.60
N ALA A 88 15.44 1.22 11.33
CA ALA A 88 15.38 0.64 12.66
C ALA A 88 15.36 -0.90 12.62
N VAL A 89 14.64 -1.49 11.66
CA VAL A 89 14.58 -2.94 11.47
C VAL A 89 15.89 -3.46 10.89
N ARG A 90 16.53 -4.42 11.57
CA ARG A 90 17.62 -5.20 10.97
C ARG A 90 17.03 -6.17 9.95
N VAL A 91 17.63 -6.25 8.78
CA VAL A 91 17.37 -7.35 7.84
C VAL A 91 17.80 -8.64 8.55
N PRO A 92 16.91 -9.62 8.75
CA PRO A 92 17.28 -10.90 9.36
C PRO A 92 18.46 -11.51 8.60
N GLU A 93 19.49 -11.95 9.33
CA GLU A 93 20.56 -12.72 8.71
C GLU A 93 19.95 -14.00 8.12
N PRO A 94 20.29 -14.31 6.87
CA PRO A 94 19.66 -15.43 6.21
C PRO A 94 20.08 -16.76 6.84
N ASP A 95 19.09 -17.61 7.12
CA ASP A 95 19.30 -18.96 7.60
C ASP A 95 20.01 -19.81 6.52
N PRO A 96 21.23 -20.32 6.79
CA PRO A 96 22.01 -21.10 5.83
C PRO A 96 21.41 -22.48 5.55
N THR A 97 20.46 -22.97 6.34
CA THR A 97 19.89 -24.32 6.21
C THR A 97 18.68 -24.41 5.28
N ARG A 98 18.08 -23.26 4.90
CA ARG A 98 16.91 -23.22 4.01
C ARG A 98 17.37 -23.20 2.55
N ALA A 99 16.98 -24.22 1.77
CA ALA A 99 17.30 -24.29 0.35
C ALA A 99 16.82 -23.02 -0.38
N ARG A 100 17.78 -22.24 -0.89
CA ARG A 100 17.52 -21.03 -1.64
C ARG A 100 17.23 -21.39 -3.08
N ASP A 101 16.01 -21.13 -3.53
CA ASP A 101 15.65 -21.14 -4.95
C ASP A 101 16.03 -19.84 -5.67
N GLY A 102 16.72 -18.91 -4.99
CA GLY A 102 17.05 -17.57 -5.47
C GLY A 102 15.89 -16.57 -5.39
N PHE A 103 14.78 -16.94 -4.74
CA PHE A 103 13.50 -16.26 -4.90
C PHE A 103 12.65 -16.04 -3.62
N ALA A 104 13.16 -16.27 -2.41
CA ALA A 104 12.40 -15.95 -1.18
C ALA A 104 13.22 -15.96 0.14
N VAL A 105 13.33 -14.80 0.78
CA VAL A 105 13.15 -14.65 2.23
C VAL A 105 12.10 -13.54 2.42
N PRO A 106 11.11 -13.67 3.33
CA PRO A 106 10.34 -12.52 3.79
C PRO A 106 11.31 -11.45 4.33
N GLY A 107 11.52 -10.37 3.57
CA GLY A 107 12.54 -9.35 3.84
C GLY A 107 13.80 -9.41 2.97
N ASP A 108 13.89 -10.33 1.99
CA ASP A 108 14.98 -10.36 1.03
C ASP A 108 14.90 -9.13 0.11
N ARG A 109 15.83 -8.20 0.37
CA ARG A 109 16.11 -6.93 -0.31
C ARG A 109 14.95 -6.40 -1.17
N LEU A 110 13.93 -5.80 -0.53
CA LEU A 110 13.16 -4.76 -1.23
C LEU A 110 14.18 -3.83 -1.87
N ARG A 111 14.12 -3.70 -3.20
CA ARG A 111 15.06 -2.82 -3.88
C ARG A 111 14.76 -1.40 -3.41
N TRP A 112 15.75 -0.51 -3.49
CA TRP A 112 15.57 0.87 -3.03
C TRP A 112 14.34 1.54 -3.65
N TYR A 113 14.01 1.19 -4.91
CA TYR A 113 12.82 1.70 -5.60
C TYR A 113 11.50 1.09 -5.08
N ASP A 114 11.48 -0.15 -4.59
CA ASP A 114 10.29 -0.76 -3.98
C ASP A 114 9.97 -0.03 -2.67
N LEU A 115 11.01 0.26 -1.87
CA LEU A 115 10.88 1.05 -0.64
C LEU A 115 10.46 2.49 -0.94
N ALA A 116 11.00 3.09 -2.00
CA ALA A 116 10.61 4.44 -2.42
C ALA A 116 9.13 4.49 -2.84
N ALA A 117 8.65 3.50 -3.61
CA ALA A 117 7.25 3.42 -4.02
C ALA A 117 6.30 3.25 -2.83
N ILE A 118 6.65 2.39 -1.86
CA ILE A 118 5.83 2.20 -0.66
C ILE A 118 5.86 3.45 0.23
N ALA A 119 7.03 4.08 0.40
CA ALA A 119 7.15 5.34 1.14
C ALA A 119 6.31 6.46 0.50
N PHE A 120 6.37 6.56 -0.83
CA PHE A 120 5.55 7.49 -1.59
C PHE A 120 4.06 7.19 -1.41
N ALA A 121 3.63 5.94 -1.47
CA ALA A 121 2.24 5.57 -1.25
C ALA A 121 1.75 6.01 0.13
N HIS A 122 2.54 5.83 1.20
CA HIS A 122 2.18 6.34 2.53
C HIS A 122 2.08 7.87 2.57
N ALA A 123 3.05 8.57 1.95
CA ALA A 123 3.03 10.02 1.88
C ALA A 123 1.82 10.55 1.10
N ALA A 124 1.48 9.91 -0.02
CA ALA A 124 0.33 10.26 -0.84
C ALA A 124 -1.01 9.94 -0.15
N ILE A 125 -1.12 8.79 0.54
CA ILE A 125 -2.30 8.47 1.37
C ILE A 125 -2.48 9.56 2.44
N ALA A 126 -1.43 9.95 3.14
CA ALA A 126 -1.51 10.99 4.16
C ALA A 126 -1.90 12.34 3.54
N TYR A 127 -1.22 12.75 2.47
CA TYR A 127 -1.49 14.00 1.76
C TYR A 127 -2.96 14.10 1.33
N LEU A 128 -3.41 13.14 0.52
CA LEU A 128 -4.74 13.13 -0.06
C LEU A 128 -5.82 12.86 1.00
N GLY A 129 -5.53 12.01 1.98
CA GLY A 129 -6.44 11.71 3.09
C GLY A 129 -6.72 12.94 3.95
N TRP A 130 -5.68 13.70 4.34
CA TRP A 130 -5.88 14.93 5.11
C TRP A 130 -6.55 16.04 4.29
N LEU A 131 -6.26 16.15 2.99
CA LEU A 131 -7.01 17.06 2.12
C LEU A 131 -8.49 16.69 2.04
N GLY A 132 -8.80 15.41 1.83
CA GLY A 132 -10.19 14.93 1.77
C GLY A 132 -10.94 15.15 3.07
N ILE A 133 -10.32 14.85 4.22
CA ILE A 133 -10.90 15.12 5.54
C ILE A 133 -11.13 16.63 5.74
N ALA A 134 -10.16 17.47 5.37
CA ALA A 134 -10.30 18.92 5.50
C ALA A 134 -11.44 19.48 4.62
N GLN A 135 -11.57 19.00 3.38
CA GLN A 135 -12.68 19.39 2.51
C GLN A 135 -14.04 18.97 3.07
N LEU A 136 -14.15 17.74 3.58
CA LEU A 136 -15.37 17.24 4.21
C LEU A 136 -15.74 18.08 5.45
N LEU A 137 -14.74 18.42 6.28
CA LEU A 137 -14.95 19.24 7.47
C LEU A 137 -15.34 20.67 7.11
N GLU A 138 -14.71 21.29 6.10
CA GLU A 138 -15.11 22.62 5.62
C GLU A 138 -16.58 22.64 5.19
N GLN A 139 -17.03 21.63 4.44
CA GLN A 139 -18.42 21.50 4.02
C GLN A 139 -19.39 21.26 5.19
N SER A 140 -18.90 20.70 6.29
CA SER A 140 -19.70 20.39 7.49
C SER A 140 -19.75 21.56 8.48
N PHE A 141 -18.69 22.36 8.54
CA PHE A 141 -18.50 23.48 9.46
C PHE A 141 -18.41 24.80 8.68
N VAL A 142 -19.47 25.10 7.94
CA VAL A 142 -19.56 26.30 7.09
C VAL A 142 -19.30 27.55 7.94
N ASP A 143 -18.41 28.42 7.46
CA ASP A 143 -17.99 29.68 8.08
C ASP A 143 -17.35 29.55 9.48
N ALA A 144 -16.94 28.36 9.91
CA ALA A 144 -16.30 28.17 11.20
C ALA A 144 -14.82 28.61 11.16
N PRO A 145 -14.42 29.66 11.91
CA PRO A 145 -13.01 30.02 12.00
C PRO A 145 -12.26 29.02 12.89
N VAL A 146 -11.03 28.66 12.48
CA VAL A 146 -10.13 27.87 13.31
C VAL A 146 -9.10 28.78 13.99
N PHE A 147 -9.17 28.86 15.31
CA PHE A 147 -8.19 29.62 16.10
C PHE A 147 -6.81 28.96 16.08
N ALA A 148 -5.77 29.79 16.20
CA ALA A 148 -4.38 29.38 16.07
C ALA A 148 -3.97 28.20 16.97
N PHE A 149 -4.31 28.25 18.26
CA PHE A 149 -3.89 27.23 19.23
C PHE A 149 -4.59 25.87 19.01
N PRO A 150 -5.93 25.77 18.91
CA PRO A 150 -6.60 24.54 18.50
C PRO A 150 -6.14 24.02 17.13
N GLY A 151 -5.97 24.91 16.14
CA GLY A 151 -5.48 24.54 14.81
C GLY A 151 -4.09 23.90 14.87
N ALA A 152 -3.17 24.45 15.66
CA ALA A 152 -1.83 23.89 15.85
C ALA A 152 -1.87 22.51 16.53
N ILE A 153 -2.77 22.30 17.49
CA ILE A 153 -2.98 20.98 18.12
C ILE A 153 -3.53 19.97 17.10
N LEU A 154 -4.51 20.35 16.29
CA LEU A 154 -5.09 19.45 15.27
C LEU A 154 -4.05 19.01 14.25
N VAL A 155 -3.23 19.95 13.75
CA VAL A 155 -2.11 19.63 12.83
C VAL A 155 -1.08 18.74 13.51
N ALA A 156 -0.74 19.00 14.77
CA ALA A 156 0.19 18.18 15.55
C ALA A 156 -0.31 16.74 15.71
N VAL A 157 -1.60 16.56 16.02
CA VAL A 157 -2.24 15.24 16.11
C VAL A 157 -2.24 14.53 14.76
N ALA A 158 -2.53 15.25 13.67
CA ALA A 158 -2.47 14.70 12.32
C ALA A 158 -1.06 14.14 12.00
N PHE A 159 0.00 14.87 12.34
CA PHE A 159 1.38 14.41 12.14
C PHE A 159 1.70 13.21 13.02
N ALA A 160 1.27 13.24 14.29
CA ALA A 160 1.50 12.17 15.26
C ALA A 160 0.89 10.84 14.80
N LEU A 161 -0.39 10.86 14.41
CA LEU A 161 -1.12 9.70 13.91
C LEU A 161 -0.50 9.18 12.61
N THR A 162 -0.17 10.08 11.69
CA THR A 162 0.45 9.71 10.42
C THR A 162 1.81 9.05 10.62
N GLY A 163 2.67 9.65 11.45
CA GLY A 163 3.98 9.11 11.78
C GLY A 163 3.89 7.76 12.50
N TYR A 164 2.95 7.62 13.43
CA TYR A 164 2.69 6.37 14.15
C TYR A 164 2.32 5.23 13.19
N VAL A 165 1.29 5.43 12.36
CA VAL A 165 0.78 4.42 11.44
C VAL A 165 1.84 4.07 10.38
N ALA A 166 2.51 5.07 9.80
CA ALA A 166 3.54 4.84 8.79
C ALA A 166 4.76 4.09 9.35
N PHE A 167 5.15 4.37 10.60
CA PHE A 167 6.22 3.64 11.27
C PHE A 167 5.84 2.17 11.50
N LEU A 168 4.65 1.90 12.06
CA LEU A 168 4.17 0.53 12.27
C LEU A 168 4.09 -0.26 10.96
N SER A 169 3.56 0.36 9.91
CA SER A 169 3.52 -0.23 8.58
C SER A 169 4.93 -0.56 8.06
N ALA A 170 5.91 0.33 8.25
CA ALA A 170 7.28 0.14 7.79
C ALA A 170 8.04 -1.00 8.50
N VAL A 171 7.75 -1.22 9.79
CA VAL A 171 8.37 -2.31 10.55
C VAL A 171 7.68 -3.66 10.31
N ALA A 172 6.38 -3.65 9.94
CA ALA A 172 5.57 -4.84 9.70
C ALA A 172 5.27 -5.10 8.20
N LEU A 173 6.29 -5.07 7.33
CA LEU A 173 6.14 -5.32 5.88
C LEU A 173 5.79 -6.79 5.56
N THR A 174 4.54 -7.16 5.77
CA THR A 174 3.95 -8.42 5.35
C THR A 174 3.18 -8.24 4.03
N PRO A 175 2.92 -9.32 3.27
CA PRO A 175 2.04 -9.26 2.10
C PRO A 175 0.67 -8.64 2.41
N THR A 176 0.14 -8.90 3.61
CA THR A 176 -1.14 -8.36 4.06
C THR A 176 -1.09 -6.85 4.26
N VAL A 177 -0.07 -6.33 4.96
CA VAL A 177 0.10 -4.88 5.15
C VAL A 177 0.31 -4.20 3.80
N LEU A 178 1.17 -4.75 2.94
CA LEU A 178 1.39 -4.20 1.60
C LEU A 178 0.12 -4.18 0.74
N SER A 179 -0.70 -5.23 0.81
CA SER A 179 -1.99 -5.28 0.10
C SER A 179 -2.98 -4.23 0.61
N LEU A 180 -2.98 -3.97 1.92
CA LEU A 180 -3.85 -2.97 2.53
C LEU A 180 -3.40 -1.55 2.13
N VAL A 181 -2.10 -1.28 2.17
CA VAL A 181 -1.54 0.01 1.72
C VAL A 181 -1.87 0.24 0.25
N LEU A 182 -1.70 -0.78 -0.62
CA LEU A 182 -2.09 -0.69 -2.03
C LEU A 182 -3.59 -0.37 -2.18
N ALA A 183 -4.45 -1.06 -1.44
CA ALA A 183 -5.89 -0.85 -1.49
C ALA A 183 -6.28 0.58 -1.09
N VAL A 184 -5.77 1.04 0.05
CA VAL A 184 -6.04 2.40 0.55
C VAL A 184 -5.47 3.43 -0.41
N PHE A 185 -4.27 3.23 -0.95
CA PHE A 185 -3.66 4.13 -1.91
C PHE A 185 -4.49 4.26 -3.20
N LEU A 186 -4.95 3.15 -3.76
CA LEU A 186 -5.81 3.16 -4.95
C LEU A 186 -7.14 3.87 -4.70
N VAL A 187 -7.80 3.59 -3.57
CA VAL A 187 -9.08 4.21 -3.21
C VAL A 187 -8.93 5.71 -3.01
N VAL A 188 -7.93 6.12 -2.21
CA VAL A 188 -7.67 7.54 -1.93
C VAL A 188 -7.25 8.27 -3.21
N GLY A 189 -6.39 7.67 -4.03
CA GLY A 189 -5.95 8.24 -5.31
C GLY A 189 -7.10 8.36 -6.33
N ALA A 190 -7.98 7.36 -6.41
CA ALA A 190 -9.16 7.41 -7.28
C ALA A 190 -10.13 8.53 -6.86
N PHE A 191 -10.47 8.62 -5.58
CA PHE A 191 -11.33 9.72 -5.10
C PHE A 191 -10.69 11.09 -5.28
N ALA A 192 -9.38 11.20 -5.03
CA ALA A 192 -8.65 12.44 -5.28
C ALA A 192 -8.72 12.85 -6.76
N ALA A 193 -8.54 11.91 -7.70
CA ALA A 193 -8.68 12.18 -9.12
C ALA A 193 -10.12 12.59 -9.49
N MET A 194 -11.14 11.90 -8.96
CA MET A 194 -12.54 12.24 -9.21
C MET A 194 -12.90 13.64 -8.70
N LEU A 195 -12.44 14.00 -7.51
CA LEU A 195 -12.67 15.33 -6.91
C LEU A 195 -11.89 16.44 -7.62
N ALA A 196 -10.70 16.12 -8.13
CA ALA A 196 -9.84 17.08 -8.83
C ALA A 196 -10.18 17.24 -10.31
N SER A 197 -11.14 16.50 -10.86
CA SER A 197 -11.41 16.52 -12.30
C SER A 197 -12.07 17.82 -12.74
N SER A 198 -11.58 18.36 -13.85
CA SER A 198 -12.13 19.56 -14.49
C SER A 198 -13.38 19.27 -15.32
N ASP A 199 -13.57 18.03 -15.75
CA ASP A 199 -14.75 17.60 -16.51
C ASP A 199 -15.77 16.92 -15.58
N VAL A 200 -16.87 17.59 -15.28
CA VAL A 200 -17.94 17.04 -14.43
C VAL A 200 -18.65 15.82 -15.04
N HIS A 201 -18.46 15.57 -16.34
CA HIS A 201 -19.05 14.45 -17.08
C HIS A 201 -18.03 13.36 -17.45
N TRP A 202 -16.81 13.39 -16.88
CA TRP A 202 -15.74 12.40 -17.16
C TRP A 202 -16.23 10.95 -17.14
N TRP A 203 -17.21 10.66 -16.28
CA TRP A 203 -17.77 9.33 -16.07
C TRP A 203 -18.55 8.78 -17.26
N ARG A 204 -18.87 9.59 -18.27
CA ARG A 204 -19.64 9.16 -19.45
C ARG A 204 -18.79 8.36 -20.44
N ASP A 205 -17.48 8.59 -20.46
CA ASP A 205 -16.58 8.02 -21.45
C ASP A 205 -15.92 6.74 -20.92
N ASN A 206 -14.81 6.89 -20.19
CA ASN A 206 -14.03 5.82 -19.60
C ASN A 206 -13.38 6.30 -18.29
N LEU A 207 -12.99 5.38 -17.41
CA LEU A 207 -12.32 5.71 -16.15
C LEU A 207 -10.99 6.42 -16.40
N SER A 208 -10.29 6.02 -17.46
CA SER A 208 -9.04 6.66 -17.91
C SER A 208 -9.20 8.09 -18.42
N ALA A 209 -10.43 8.61 -18.56
CA ALA A 209 -10.69 10.02 -18.85
C ALA A 209 -10.15 10.94 -17.74
N LEU A 210 -10.08 10.42 -16.50
CA LEU A 210 -9.42 11.10 -15.38
C LEU A 210 -7.91 11.29 -15.61
N GLY A 211 -7.29 10.46 -16.45
CA GLY A 211 -5.87 10.47 -16.79
C GLY A 211 -5.50 11.29 -18.03
N MET A 212 -6.47 11.81 -18.80
CA MET A 212 -6.19 12.59 -20.02
C MET A 212 -5.36 13.84 -19.72
N SER A 213 -4.44 14.22 -20.61
CA SER A 213 -3.51 15.33 -20.34
C SER A 213 -4.19 16.70 -20.23
N SER A 214 -5.39 16.81 -20.81
CA SER A 214 -6.29 17.97 -20.69
C SER A 214 -7.03 18.07 -19.35
N ASN A 215 -7.02 17.01 -18.52
CA ASN A 215 -7.78 16.95 -17.27
C ASN A 215 -6.91 17.35 -16.07
N SER A 216 -7.42 18.23 -15.19
CA SER A 216 -6.69 18.61 -13.96
C SER A 216 -6.43 17.43 -13.02
N ALA A 217 -7.23 16.35 -13.12
CA ALA A 217 -7.04 15.11 -12.37
C ALA A 217 -5.88 14.24 -12.87
N SER A 218 -5.31 14.52 -14.06
CA SER A 218 -4.38 13.63 -14.77
C SER A 218 -3.23 13.16 -13.90
N VAL A 219 -2.57 14.08 -13.20
CA VAL A 219 -1.43 13.76 -12.32
C VAL A 219 -1.86 12.84 -11.18
N ALA A 220 -2.98 13.14 -10.51
CA ALA A 220 -3.46 12.34 -9.39
C ALA A 220 -3.82 10.91 -9.85
N PHE A 221 -4.52 10.77 -10.97
CA PHE A 221 -4.90 9.48 -11.52
C PHE A 221 -3.68 8.68 -12.02
N ASN A 222 -2.88 9.25 -12.91
CA ASN A 222 -1.77 8.57 -13.57
C ASN A 222 -0.66 8.17 -12.60
N VAL A 223 -0.26 9.06 -11.69
CA VAL A 223 0.76 8.74 -10.67
C VAL A 223 0.25 7.64 -9.73
N THR A 224 -1.05 7.63 -9.40
CA THR A 224 -1.66 6.56 -8.62
C THR A 224 -1.51 5.22 -9.34
N LEU A 225 -1.83 5.14 -10.64
CA LEU A 225 -1.69 3.90 -11.40
C LEU A 225 -0.23 3.45 -11.54
N ILE A 226 0.70 4.37 -11.78
CA ILE A 226 2.15 4.07 -11.88
C ILE A 226 2.66 3.46 -10.59
N ILE A 227 2.41 4.11 -9.45
CA ILE A 227 2.89 3.66 -8.15
C ILE A 227 2.18 2.36 -7.74
N ALA A 228 0.87 2.24 -8.00
CA ALA A 228 0.12 1.01 -7.75
C ALA A 228 0.67 -0.15 -8.60
N GLY A 229 1.01 0.09 -9.86
CA GLY A 229 1.67 -0.87 -10.74
C GLY A 229 3.00 -1.37 -10.17
N ILE A 230 3.87 -0.44 -9.76
CA ILE A 230 5.14 -0.77 -9.10
C ILE A 230 4.88 -1.63 -7.86
N MET A 231 3.97 -1.20 -6.97
CA MET A 231 3.60 -1.94 -5.77
C MET A 231 3.08 -3.35 -6.09
N VAL A 232 2.19 -3.51 -7.08
CA VAL A 232 1.71 -4.83 -7.51
C VAL A 232 2.90 -5.71 -7.93
N THR A 233 3.85 -5.20 -8.72
CA THR A 233 5.04 -5.98 -9.10
C THR A 233 5.92 -6.36 -7.91
N THR A 234 6.09 -5.46 -6.93
CA THR A 234 6.81 -5.71 -5.68
C THR A 234 6.14 -6.83 -4.90
N ILE A 235 4.84 -6.68 -4.66
CA ILE A 235 4.07 -7.58 -3.81
C ILE A 235 3.94 -8.96 -4.45
N SER A 236 3.82 -9.05 -5.77
CA SER A 236 3.79 -10.30 -6.53
C SER A 236 4.94 -11.25 -6.16
N ARG A 237 6.14 -10.70 -5.94
CA ARG A 237 7.32 -11.48 -5.54
C ARG A 237 7.16 -12.08 -4.14
N TYR A 238 6.64 -11.29 -3.19
CA TYR A 238 6.38 -11.71 -1.80
C TYR A 238 5.22 -12.70 -1.69
N ALA A 239 4.12 -12.42 -2.37
CA ALA A 239 2.90 -13.23 -2.35
C ALA A 239 3.15 -14.68 -2.74
N THR A 240 3.90 -14.82 -3.82
CA THR A 240 4.20 -16.11 -4.41
C THR A 240 5.37 -16.79 -3.71
N ALA A 241 6.08 -16.12 -2.80
CA ALA A 241 7.17 -16.71 -2.03
C ALA A 241 6.70 -17.84 -1.11
N GLY A 242 5.46 -17.79 -0.63
CA GLY A 242 4.87 -18.82 0.22
C GLY A 242 4.21 -19.99 -0.53
N LEU A 243 4.26 -20.01 -1.87
CA LEU A 243 3.67 -21.08 -2.67
C LEU A 243 4.58 -22.34 -2.68
N PRO A 244 4.00 -23.56 -2.76
CA PRO A 244 4.76 -24.81 -2.78
C PRO A 244 5.82 -24.86 -3.88
N VAL A 245 6.96 -25.50 -3.60
CA VAL A 245 8.08 -25.69 -4.55
C VAL A 245 8.67 -27.10 -4.53
N ASP A 246 7.98 -28.05 -3.91
CA ASP A 246 8.53 -29.40 -3.73
C ASP A 246 8.62 -30.15 -5.06
N ASP A 247 7.59 -30.01 -5.91
CA ASP A 247 7.51 -30.60 -7.24
C ASP A 247 7.90 -29.59 -8.36
N PRO A 248 8.63 -29.99 -9.41
CA PRO A 248 8.83 -29.19 -10.63
C PRO A 248 7.56 -28.52 -11.20
N VAL A 249 6.40 -29.19 -11.12
CA VAL A 249 5.13 -28.63 -11.59
C VAL A 249 4.69 -27.44 -10.74
N ASP A 250 4.83 -27.53 -9.42
CA ASP A 250 4.48 -26.45 -8.49
C ASP A 250 5.41 -25.25 -8.65
N ARG A 251 6.72 -25.49 -8.90
CA ARG A 251 7.68 -24.43 -9.24
C ARG A 251 7.29 -23.69 -10.52
N ARG A 252 6.88 -24.42 -11.55
CA ARG A 252 6.43 -23.83 -12.82
C ARG A 252 5.15 -23.02 -12.61
N GLY A 253 4.18 -23.57 -11.89
CA GLY A 253 2.92 -22.90 -11.57
C GLY A 253 3.13 -21.60 -10.78
N ARG A 254 3.97 -21.63 -9.73
CA ARG A 254 4.41 -20.45 -8.98
C ARG A 254 5.03 -19.39 -9.90
N THR A 255 5.89 -19.80 -10.83
CA THR A 255 6.55 -18.88 -11.78
C THR A 255 5.54 -18.24 -12.73
N ILE A 256 4.58 -19.01 -13.23
CA ILE A 256 3.51 -18.51 -14.11
C ILE A 256 2.65 -17.48 -13.37
N VAL A 257 2.16 -17.80 -12.17
CA VAL A 257 1.34 -16.88 -11.37
C VAL A 257 2.12 -15.61 -11.04
N ARG A 258 3.37 -15.74 -10.58
CA ARG A 258 4.24 -14.59 -10.30
C ARG A 258 4.46 -13.73 -11.55
N GLY A 259 4.75 -14.35 -12.69
CA GLY A 259 4.94 -13.67 -13.96
C GLY A 259 3.69 -12.91 -14.40
N GLY A 260 2.52 -13.53 -14.27
CA GLY A 260 1.23 -12.89 -14.57
C GLY A 260 0.93 -11.70 -13.66
N LEU A 261 1.13 -11.83 -12.34
CA LEU A 261 0.94 -10.69 -11.42
C LEU A 261 1.93 -9.54 -11.68
N ILE A 262 3.20 -9.85 -12.00
CA ILE A 262 4.19 -8.84 -12.39
C ILE A 262 3.77 -8.16 -13.70
N LEU A 263 3.33 -8.93 -14.69
CA LEU A 263 2.88 -8.39 -15.98
C LEU A 263 1.66 -7.48 -15.82
N MET A 264 0.70 -7.83 -14.95
CA MET A 264 -0.41 -6.94 -14.61
C MET A 264 0.06 -5.65 -13.94
N GLY A 265 1.00 -5.71 -13.01
CA GLY A 265 1.57 -4.51 -12.40
C GLY A 265 2.29 -3.61 -13.43
N ILE A 266 2.98 -4.22 -14.41
CA ILE A 266 3.59 -3.47 -15.52
C ILE A 266 2.51 -2.81 -16.39
N PHE A 267 1.48 -3.55 -16.81
CA PHE A 267 0.39 -2.99 -17.60
C PHE A 267 -0.35 -1.87 -16.86
N LEU A 268 -0.60 -2.02 -15.56
CA LEU A 268 -1.19 -0.98 -14.72
C LEU A 268 -0.33 0.29 -14.71
N ALA A 269 0.99 0.15 -14.58
CA ALA A 269 1.88 1.31 -14.67
C ALA A 269 1.87 1.93 -16.06
N CYS A 270 1.84 1.11 -17.12
CA CYS A 270 1.73 1.60 -18.50
C CYS A 270 0.42 2.36 -18.76
N VAL A 271 -0.71 1.95 -18.19
CA VAL A 271 -1.99 2.69 -18.27
C VAL A 271 -1.82 4.12 -17.74
N GLY A 272 -1.07 4.30 -16.64
CA GLY A 272 -0.76 5.64 -16.12
C GLY A 272 0.33 6.40 -16.89
N ILE A 273 1.28 5.71 -17.52
CA ILE A 273 2.36 6.34 -18.32
C ILE A 273 1.84 6.86 -19.66
N PHE A 274 0.84 6.20 -20.23
CA PHE A 274 0.32 6.50 -21.56
C PHE A 274 -1.12 7.03 -21.45
N PRO A 275 -1.34 8.36 -21.33
CA PRO A 275 -2.67 8.95 -21.36
C PRO A 275 -3.48 8.51 -22.60
N VAL A 276 -4.77 8.25 -22.41
CA VAL A 276 -5.64 7.64 -23.43
C VAL A 276 -5.87 8.56 -24.64
N ASP A 277 -5.85 9.88 -24.44
CA ASP A 277 -6.01 10.90 -25.47
C ASP A 277 -4.78 11.04 -26.39
N GLU A 278 -3.58 10.82 -25.85
CA GLU A 278 -2.32 10.89 -26.62
C GLU A 278 -1.93 9.55 -27.24
N PHE A 279 -2.18 8.44 -26.52
CA PHE A 279 -1.68 7.10 -26.86
C PHE A 279 -2.80 6.05 -26.93
N PHE A 280 -3.93 6.38 -27.54
CA PHE A 280 -5.14 5.54 -27.59
C PHE A 280 -4.89 4.04 -27.85
N GLY A 281 -4.15 3.71 -28.91
CA GLY A 281 -3.88 2.32 -29.28
C GLY A 281 -3.03 1.57 -28.24
N LEU A 282 -1.99 2.23 -27.71
CA LEU A 282 -1.10 1.64 -26.71
C LEU A 282 -1.82 1.48 -25.37
N HIS A 283 -2.53 2.53 -24.92
CA HIS A 283 -3.33 2.54 -23.70
C HIS A 283 -4.36 1.40 -23.70
N ASN A 284 -5.17 1.29 -24.77
CA ASN A 284 -6.20 0.26 -24.85
C ASN A 284 -5.59 -1.15 -24.91
N THR A 285 -4.42 -1.31 -25.54
CA THR A 285 -3.72 -2.60 -25.60
C THR A 285 -3.25 -3.02 -24.21
N VAL A 286 -2.63 -2.13 -23.43
CA VAL A 286 -2.17 -2.47 -22.07
C VAL A 286 -3.33 -2.63 -21.08
N ALA A 287 -4.38 -1.81 -21.19
CA ALA A 287 -5.58 -1.91 -20.36
C ALA A 287 -6.33 -3.23 -20.60
N THR A 288 -6.60 -3.56 -21.87
CA THR A 288 -7.23 -4.84 -22.24
C THR A 288 -6.32 -6.01 -21.92
N GLY A 289 -5.02 -5.88 -22.18
CA GLY A 289 -4.00 -6.88 -21.84
C GLY A 289 -3.99 -7.23 -20.36
N MET A 290 -4.17 -6.24 -19.47
CA MET A 290 -4.28 -6.47 -18.03
C MET A 290 -5.47 -7.37 -17.68
N VAL A 291 -6.64 -7.13 -18.28
CA VAL A 291 -7.84 -7.94 -18.08
C VAL A 291 -7.64 -9.38 -18.59
N VAL A 292 -7.00 -9.53 -19.76
CA VAL A 292 -6.69 -10.85 -20.33
C VAL A 292 -5.71 -11.63 -19.44
N VAL A 293 -4.63 -11.00 -18.99
CA VAL A 293 -3.66 -11.64 -18.08
C VAL A 293 -4.33 -12.02 -16.77
N PHE A 294 -5.17 -11.14 -16.21
CA PHE A 294 -5.96 -11.45 -15.03
C PHE A 294 -6.82 -12.71 -15.24
N ALA A 295 -7.61 -12.76 -16.32
CA ALA A 295 -8.45 -13.92 -16.63
C ALA A 295 -7.63 -15.21 -16.76
N VAL A 296 -6.49 -15.17 -17.45
CA VAL A 296 -5.60 -16.34 -17.61
C VAL A 296 -5.05 -16.81 -16.25
N VAL A 297 -4.58 -15.90 -15.40
CA VAL A 297 -4.06 -16.24 -14.08
C VAL A 297 -5.16 -16.82 -13.18
N VAL A 298 -6.34 -16.20 -13.17
CA VAL A 298 -7.46 -16.57 -12.30
C VAL A 298 -8.09 -17.89 -12.72
N VAL A 299 -8.39 -18.04 -14.01
CA VAL A 299 -8.94 -19.27 -14.56
C VAL A 299 -7.91 -20.39 -14.42
N GLY A 300 -6.65 -20.12 -14.75
CA GLY A 300 -5.53 -21.05 -14.68
C GLY A 300 -5.11 -21.50 -13.28
N LEU A 301 -5.53 -20.76 -12.24
CA LEU A 301 -5.05 -20.94 -10.87
C LEU A 301 -5.16 -22.37 -10.29
N PRO A 302 -6.29 -23.10 -10.40
CA PRO A 302 -6.39 -24.48 -9.89
C PRO A 302 -5.39 -25.45 -10.53
N TRP A 303 -4.91 -25.16 -11.74
CA TRP A 303 -3.87 -25.95 -12.41
C TRP A 303 -2.46 -25.50 -12.05
N PHE A 304 -2.26 -24.20 -11.81
CA PHE A 304 -0.95 -23.65 -11.44
C PHE A 304 -0.62 -23.86 -9.95
N VAL A 305 -1.62 -23.84 -9.06
CA VAL A 305 -1.46 -23.98 -7.61
C VAL A 305 -2.47 -25.00 -7.11
N ARG A 306 -2.10 -26.28 -7.12
CA ARG A 306 -3.00 -27.39 -6.78
C ARG A 306 -3.52 -27.35 -5.34
N SER A 307 -2.79 -26.71 -4.44
CA SER A 307 -3.14 -26.56 -3.02
C SER A 307 -4.13 -25.43 -2.73
N ILE A 308 -4.49 -24.61 -3.73
CA ILE A 308 -5.35 -23.43 -3.52
C ILE A 308 -6.76 -23.84 -3.05
N PRO A 309 -7.37 -23.12 -2.08
CA PRO A 309 -8.73 -23.44 -1.63
C PRO A 309 -9.75 -23.32 -2.77
N ARG A 310 -10.62 -24.33 -2.93
CA ARG A 310 -11.65 -24.35 -3.99
C ARG A 310 -12.62 -23.17 -3.92
N VAL A 311 -12.92 -22.68 -2.72
CA VAL A 311 -13.75 -21.49 -2.51
C VAL A 311 -13.11 -20.24 -3.13
N PHE A 312 -11.78 -20.11 -3.03
CA PHE A 312 -11.05 -19.00 -3.64
C PHE A 312 -11.06 -19.08 -5.17
N VAL A 313 -10.96 -20.29 -5.74
CA VAL A 313 -11.10 -20.52 -7.19
C VAL A 313 -12.49 -20.13 -7.68
N GLY A 314 -13.54 -20.55 -6.96
CA GLY A 314 -14.92 -20.19 -7.26
C GLY A 314 -15.13 -18.67 -7.29
N LEU A 315 -14.62 -17.95 -6.27
CA LEU A 315 -14.63 -16.49 -6.24
C LEU A 315 -13.95 -15.88 -7.48
N GLY A 316 -12.78 -16.40 -7.85
CA GLY A 316 -12.06 -15.95 -9.05
C GLY A 316 -12.86 -16.14 -10.33
N TRP A 317 -13.47 -17.31 -10.53
CA TRP A 317 -14.30 -17.56 -11.70
C TRP A 317 -15.55 -16.68 -11.74
N THR A 318 -16.17 -16.42 -10.59
CA THR A 318 -17.27 -15.44 -10.50
C THR A 318 -16.81 -14.04 -10.93
N TYR A 319 -15.64 -13.59 -10.50
CA TYR A 319 -15.12 -12.28 -10.88
C TYR A 319 -14.86 -12.19 -12.39
N VAL A 320 -14.24 -13.20 -12.98
CA VAL A 320 -14.02 -13.27 -14.45
C VAL A 320 -15.35 -13.27 -15.20
N LEU A 321 -16.34 -14.05 -14.73
CA LEU A 321 -17.68 -14.07 -15.33
C LEU A 321 -18.33 -12.68 -15.31
N VAL A 322 -18.27 -11.98 -14.17
CA VAL A 322 -18.82 -10.62 -14.05
C VAL A 322 -18.12 -9.67 -15.03
N ILE A 323 -16.79 -9.72 -15.14
CA ILE A 323 -16.04 -8.88 -16.10
C ILE A 323 -16.46 -9.17 -17.55
N VAL A 324 -16.64 -10.44 -17.92
CA VAL A 324 -17.11 -10.84 -19.26
C VAL A 324 -18.53 -10.32 -19.53
N LEU A 325 -19.43 -10.43 -18.55
CA LEU A 325 -20.80 -9.90 -18.67
C LEU A 325 -20.83 -8.38 -18.82
N LEU A 326 -19.99 -7.67 -18.07
CA LEU A 326 -19.85 -6.21 -18.19
C LEU A 326 -19.34 -5.82 -19.59
N GLY A 327 -18.36 -6.54 -20.11
CA GLY A 327 -17.89 -6.37 -21.49
C GLY A 327 -18.98 -6.59 -22.54
N ALA A 328 -19.85 -7.60 -22.33
CA ALA A 328 -20.99 -7.84 -23.21
C ALA A 328 -22.04 -6.72 -23.12
N PHE A 329 -22.35 -6.21 -21.92
CA PHE A 329 -23.27 -5.07 -21.76
C PHE A 329 -22.73 -3.78 -22.39
N PHE A 330 -21.42 -3.56 -22.33
CA PHE A 330 -20.78 -2.48 -23.08
C PHE A 330 -20.90 -2.67 -24.59
N ALA A 331 -20.66 -3.89 -25.10
CA ALA A 331 -20.75 -4.17 -26.54
C ALA A 331 -22.16 -3.96 -27.12
N VAL A 332 -23.22 -4.16 -26.32
CA VAL A 332 -24.62 -3.91 -26.70
C VAL A 332 -25.03 -2.44 -26.47
N GLY A 333 -24.15 -1.61 -25.89
CA GLY A 333 -24.41 -0.20 -25.59
C GLY A 333 -25.27 0.04 -24.35
N TYR A 334 -25.45 -0.96 -23.48
CA TYR A 334 -26.20 -0.82 -22.23
C TYR A 334 -25.39 -0.08 -21.15
N TYR A 335 -24.07 -0.32 -21.11
CA TYR A 335 -23.14 0.37 -20.20
C TYR A 335 -22.11 1.18 -20.97
N ASN A 336 -21.64 2.26 -20.35
CA ASN A 336 -20.45 2.98 -20.81
C ASN A 336 -19.17 2.27 -20.35
N LEU A 337 -18.03 2.67 -20.91
CA LEU A 337 -16.76 2.00 -20.60
C LEU A 337 -16.33 2.27 -19.16
N THR A 338 -16.64 3.45 -18.61
CA THR A 338 -16.38 3.79 -17.21
C THR A 338 -16.96 2.77 -16.24
N ALA A 339 -18.22 2.36 -16.42
CA ALA A 339 -18.85 1.37 -15.55
C ALA A 339 -18.12 0.02 -15.60
N VAL A 340 -17.72 -0.41 -16.79
CA VAL A 340 -16.95 -1.64 -16.99
C VAL A 340 -15.58 -1.53 -16.31
N GLU A 341 -14.83 -0.47 -16.58
CA GLU A 341 -13.47 -0.28 -16.06
C GLU A 341 -13.44 -0.12 -14.54
N LEU A 342 -14.38 0.65 -13.97
CA LEU A 342 -14.45 0.86 -12.53
C LEU A 342 -14.75 -0.46 -11.80
N ILE A 343 -15.77 -1.21 -12.24
CA ILE A 343 -16.12 -2.48 -11.61
C ILE A 343 -15.02 -3.52 -11.85
N ALA A 344 -14.46 -3.61 -13.06
CA ALA A 344 -13.36 -4.51 -13.35
C ALA A 344 -12.13 -4.21 -12.49
N ALA A 345 -11.77 -2.93 -12.32
CA ALA A 345 -10.68 -2.52 -11.44
C ALA A 345 -10.93 -2.96 -9.99
N VAL A 346 -12.13 -2.70 -9.44
CA VAL A 346 -12.50 -3.13 -8.07
C VAL A 346 -12.39 -4.64 -7.92
N LEU A 347 -12.87 -5.42 -8.89
CA LEU A 347 -12.79 -6.88 -8.87
C LEU A 347 -11.34 -7.38 -8.97
N ILE A 348 -10.55 -6.85 -9.89
CA ILE A 348 -9.15 -7.24 -10.08
C ILE A 348 -8.33 -6.95 -8.82
N PHE A 349 -8.42 -5.73 -8.27
CA PHE A 349 -7.65 -5.36 -7.09
C PHE A 349 -8.10 -6.08 -5.83
N SER A 350 -9.41 -6.23 -5.61
CA SER A 350 -9.91 -7.00 -4.46
C SER A 350 -9.49 -8.47 -4.56
N TRP A 351 -9.51 -9.07 -5.75
CA TRP A 351 -9.01 -10.43 -5.95
C TRP A 351 -7.51 -10.55 -5.67
N ILE A 352 -6.69 -9.61 -6.15
CA ILE A 352 -5.26 -9.56 -5.84
C ILE A 352 -5.09 -9.52 -4.31
N ILE A 353 -5.74 -8.58 -3.62
CA ILE A 353 -5.63 -8.45 -2.15
C ILE A 353 -5.98 -9.76 -1.42
N VAL A 354 -7.08 -10.42 -1.79
CA VAL A 354 -7.48 -11.70 -1.17
C VAL A 354 -6.50 -12.83 -1.54
N PHE A 355 -5.99 -12.86 -2.78
CA PHE A 355 -4.95 -13.80 -3.20
C PHE A 355 -3.69 -13.66 -2.33
N LEU A 356 -3.23 -12.43 -2.11
CA LEU A 356 -2.05 -12.11 -1.32
C LEU A 356 -2.18 -12.61 0.13
N ARG A 357 -3.35 -12.40 0.73
CA ARG A 357 -3.66 -12.89 2.07
C ARG A 357 -3.70 -14.41 2.12
N THR A 358 -4.34 -15.04 1.13
CA THR A 358 -4.47 -16.50 1.04
C THR A 358 -3.10 -17.15 0.89
N ALA A 359 -2.28 -16.70 -0.07
CA ALA A 359 -0.94 -17.23 -0.32
C ALA A 359 -0.01 -17.07 0.90
N GLY A 360 -0.16 -15.98 1.66
CA GLY A 360 0.58 -15.76 2.92
C GLY A 360 0.28 -16.81 4.00
N THR A 361 -0.94 -17.34 4.08
CA THR A 361 -1.30 -18.38 5.07
C THR A 361 -0.78 -19.77 4.70
N MET A 362 -0.57 -20.03 3.40
CA MET A 362 -0.15 -21.34 2.90
C MET A 362 1.32 -21.64 3.22
N GLY A 363 2.18 -20.62 3.27
CA GLY A 363 3.60 -20.78 3.63
C GLY A 363 3.88 -20.97 5.12
N GLY A 364 2.86 -20.92 5.99
CA GLY A 364 3.00 -20.95 7.45
C GLY A 364 2.99 -22.34 8.11
N HIS A 365 2.77 -23.42 7.34
CA HIS A 365 2.65 -24.77 7.89
C HIS A 365 3.89 -25.62 7.56
N ALA A 366 4.99 -25.39 8.27
CA ALA A 366 5.96 -26.45 8.52
C ALA A 366 5.53 -27.16 9.83
N PRO A 367 5.11 -28.43 9.80
CA PRO A 367 4.80 -29.16 11.02
C PRO A 367 6.06 -29.20 11.89
N ARG A 368 5.94 -28.86 13.18
CA ARG A 368 6.90 -29.26 14.21
C ARG A 368 6.82 -30.80 14.35
N ALA A 369 7.38 -31.51 13.40
CA ALA A 369 7.60 -32.95 13.49
C ALA A 369 8.98 -33.16 14.12
N ASP A 370 9.11 -32.91 15.42
CA ASP A 370 10.31 -33.26 16.20
C ASP A 370 10.02 -33.47 17.71
N ALA A 371 8.76 -33.69 18.10
CA ALA A 371 8.39 -33.89 19.50
C ALA A 371 7.98 -35.33 19.87
N LEU A 372 8.04 -36.31 18.96
CA LEU A 372 7.60 -37.68 19.26
C LEU A 372 8.46 -38.75 18.57
N THR A 373 9.78 -38.74 18.81
CA THR A 373 10.60 -39.97 18.69
C THR A 373 11.66 -40.01 19.78
N ALA A 374 11.32 -40.62 20.91
CA ALA A 374 12.28 -41.30 21.76
C ALA A 374 11.59 -42.55 22.35
N PRO A 375 11.84 -43.74 21.78
CA PRO A 375 11.58 -45.01 22.46
C PRO A 375 12.72 -45.31 23.45
N ASP A 376 12.32 -45.83 24.61
CA ASP A 376 13.07 -46.43 25.72
C ASP A 376 14.56 -46.77 25.51
N ALA A 377 15.40 -46.31 26.44
CA ALA A 377 16.70 -46.89 26.75
C ALA A 377 16.84 -47.12 28.27
N VAL A 378 16.43 -48.33 28.67
CA VAL A 378 17.07 -49.25 29.63
C VAL A 378 18.02 -48.64 30.67
N VAL A 379 17.65 -48.76 31.95
CA VAL A 379 18.61 -48.92 33.05
C VAL A 379 18.21 -50.17 33.84
N ARG A 380 19.11 -51.16 33.82
CA ARG A 380 19.25 -52.22 34.83
C ARG A 380 20.09 -51.70 35.97
#